data_AF-A0A5M4D747-F1
#
_entry.id   AF-A0A5M4D747-F1
#
_cell.length_a   1.000
_cell.length_b   1.000
_cell.length_c   1.000
_cell.angle_alpha   90.00
_cell.angle_beta   90.00
_cell.angle_gamma   90.00
#
_symmetry.space_group_name_H-M   'P 1'
#
loop_
_entity.id
_entity.type
_entity.pdbx_description
1 polymer ?
#
loop_
_entity_poly.entity_id
_entity_poly.type
_entity_poly.pdbx_seq_one_letter_code
_entity_poly.pdbx_strand_id
1 'polypeptide(L)'
;MLVQALAFWLMFVFGGPGLRLQPPLLLVDDASRPHVRIAWLGADGVEHVHESDLSYGWDADRKPIGANIAAYAAAGGTRLLKGATHPKGAVMRFGFYKIEEGLLFFDQVESHTVIDVQVTGIRMNQSAVPLTRTIVQHLKFSRDSLKACRVPSDAWNLFNTVDPGETMKGRIRAGYDARPGALDGQEGHGSAWSQVEPDGSISMHVRVPYALFKHIRDPWKNSVPGTFLEPMHFHIEIEILPQGVEPEQPSLPSD
;
A
#
# COMPACT_ATOMS: atom_id res chain seq x y z
N MET A 1 21.82 -25.95 72.78
CA MET A 1 23.04 -25.24 72.38
C MET A 1 22.99 -25.03 70.87
N LEU A 2 23.15 -23.76 70.44
CA LEU A 2 23.60 -23.18 69.15
C LEU A 2 23.37 -24.00 67.85
N VAL A 3 22.54 -23.57 66.89
CA VAL A 3 22.67 -22.48 65.90
C VAL A 3 23.76 -22.70 64.83
N GLN A 4 23.34 -22.91 63.57
CA GLN A 4 23.90 -22.42 62.28
C GLN A 4 23.21 -23.19 61.12
N ALA A 5 22.15 -22.70 60.45
CA ALA A 5 22.08 -21.61 59.46
C ALA A 5 23.04 -21.79 58.27
N LEU A 6 22.51 -22.17 57.09
CA LEU A 6 22.81 -21.45 55.85
C LEU A 6 21.72 -21.70 54.81
N ALA A 7 20.90 -20.67 54.61
CA ALA A 7 19.91 -20.56 53.57
C ALA A 7 20.61 -20.29 52.23
N PHE A 8 20.42 -21.16 51.25
CA PHE A 8 20.74 -20.87 49.85
C PHE A 8 19.55 -20.13 49.26
N TRP A 9 19.58 -18.80 49.37
CA TRP A 9 18.63 -17.92 48.71
C TRP A 9 18.96 -17.78 47.22
N LEU A 10 17.88 -17.77 46.43
CA LEU A 10 17.78 -17.38 45.04
C LEU A 10 18.73 -16.25 44.65
N MET A 11 19.51 -16.47 43.60
CA MET A 11 19.81 -15.42 42.62
C MET A 11 19.28 -15.85 41.25
N PHE A 12 17.94 -15.86 41.12
CA PHE A 12 17.37 -15.56 39.82
C PHE A 12 17.59 -14.07 39.60
N VAL A 13 18.67 -13.75 38.88
CA VAL A 13 18.84 -12.45 38.26
C VAL A 13 17.69 -12.33 37.26
N PHE A 14 16.60 -11.69 37.69
CA PHE A 14 15.64 -11.08 36.79
C PHE A 14 16.40 -9.98 36.05
N GLY A 15 17.09 -10.36 34.97
CA GLY A 15 17.38 -9.46 33.87
C GLY A 15 16.04 -9.10 33.23
N GLY A 16 15.25 -8.27 33.91
CA GLY A 16 14.08 -7.66 33.32
C GLY A 16 14.54 -6.94 32.05
N PRO A 17 13.84 -7.09 30.92
CA PRO A 17 14.20 -6.35 29.72
C PRO A 17 14.21 -4.88 30.10
N GLY A 18 15.40 -4.26 30.05
CA GLY A 18 15.55 -2.85 30.32
C GLY A 18 14.50 -2.11 29.51
N LEU A 19 13.75 -1.23 30.17
CA LEU A 19 12.79 -0.33 29.55
C LEU A 19 13.49 0.41 28.41
N ARG A 20 13.45 -0.16 27.21
CA ARG A 20 13.84 0.54 25.99
C ARG A 20 12.78 1.60 25.82
N LEU A 21 13.15 2.84 26.11
CA LEU A 21 12.34 4.01 25.77
C LEU A 21 12.01 3.89 24.28
N GLN A 22 10.74 3.64 23.97
CA GLN A 22 10.27 3.66 22.60
C GLN A 22 10.53 5.07 22.04
N PRO A 23 11.14 5.19 20.86
CA PRO A 23 11.24 6.46 20.17
C PRO A 23 9.89 7.19 20.14
N PRO A 24 9.85 8.51 20.37
CA PRO A 24 8.60 9.27 20.41
C PRO A 24 7.90 9.30 19.05
N LEU A 25 8.64 9.08 17.96
CA LEU A 25 8.14 9.07 16.58
C LEU A 25 8.46 7.73 15.91
N LEU A 26 7.44 7.18 15.24
CA LEU A 26 7.61 6.05 14.33
C LEU A 26 8.20 6.55 13.02
N LEU A 27 9.41 6.09 12.71
CA LEU A 27 10.13 6.45 11.50
C LEU A 27 10.52 5.19 10.75
N VAL A 28 10.64 5.32 9.43
CA VAL A 28 11.23 4.26 8.62
C VAL A 28 12.72 4.12 8.96
N ASP A 29 13.21 2.89 8.95
CA ASP A 29 14.65 2.61 8.96
C ASP A 29 15.20 2.82 7.54
N ASP A 30 15.83 3.97 7.31
CA ASP A 30 16.33 4.39 5.99
C ASP A 30 17.59 3.63 5.54
N ALA A 31 18.21 2.85 6.44
CA ALA A 31 19.25 1.89 6.06
C ALA A 31 18.65 0.67 5.35
N SER A 32 17.37 0.36 5.60
CA SER A 32 16.64 -0.69 4.89
C SER A 32 16.21 -0.23 3.51
N ARG A 33 16.24 -1.15 2.54
CA ARG A 33 15.71 -0.92 1.19
C ARG A 33 14.58 -1.91 0.94
N PRO A 34 13.32 -1.48 0.87
CA PRO A 34 12.23 -2.38 0.55
C PRO A 34 12.40 -2.91 -0.86
N HIS A 35 12.22 -4.23 -0.99
CA HIS A 35 12.18 -4.89 -2.28
C HIS A 35 10.76 -4.85 -2.81
N VAL A 36 10.58 -4.29 -4.01
CA VAL A 36 9.30 -4.25 -4.71
C VAL A 36 9.35 -5.17 -5.90
N ARG A 37 8.34 -6.02 -6.05
CA ARG A 37 8.08 -6.87 -7.21
C ARG A 37 6.70 -6.54 -7.76
N ILE A 38 6.60 -6.36 -9.07
CA ILE A 38 5.34 -6.30 -9.81
C ILE A 38 5.33 -7.38 -10.89
N ALA A 39 4.24 -8.12 -10.98
CA ALA A 39 4.12 -9.21 -11.93
C ALA A 39 2.69 -9.39 -12.48
N TRP A 40 2.60 -9.95 -13.67
CA TRP A 40 1.34 -10.37 -14.29
C TRP A 40 1.57 -11.48 -15.31
N LEU A 41 0.52 -12.24 -15.61
CA LEU A 41 0.53 -13.22 -16.69
C LEU A 41 0.05 -12.55 -17.99
N GLY A 42 0.89 -12.58 -19.02
CA GLY A 42 0.55 -12.13 -20.37
C GLY A 42 -0.43 -13.07 -21.06
N ALA A 43 -1.06 -12.60 -22.13
CA ALA A 43 -1.97 -13.36 -22.98
C ALA A 43 -1.27 -14.54 -23.69
N ASP A 44 0.05 -14.46 -23.83
CA ASP A 44 0.92 -15.54 -24.30
C ASP A 44 1.22 -16.61 -23.22
N GLY A 45 0.72 -16.42 -22.00
CA GLY A 45 0.98 -17.29 -20.85
C GLY A 45 2.36 -17.10 -20.22
N VAL A 46 3.12 -16.07 -20.61
CA VAL A 46 4.41 -15.73 -20.01
C VAL A 46 4.21 -14.84 -18.80
N GLU A 47 4.90 -15.12 -17.70
CA GLU A 47 4.91 -14.22 -16.54
C GLU A 47 5.87 -13.06 -16.80
N HIS A 48 5.34 -11.84 -16.77
CA HIS A 48 6.11 -10.61 -16.80
C HIS A 48 6.43 -10.22 -15.36
N VAL A 49 7.70 -10.06 -15.03
CA VAL A 49 8.16 -9.72 -13.67
C VAL A 49 9.15 -8.56 -13.73
N HIS A 50 8.92 -7.54 -12.91
CA HIS A 50 9.82 -6.43 -12.72
C HIS A 50 10.02 -6.17 -11.23
N GLU A 51 11.26 -6.00 -10.82
CA GLU A 51 11.60 -5.90 -9.41
C GLU A 51 12.79 -4.98 -9.16
N SER A 52 12.82 -4.37 -7.98
CA SER A 52 13.89 -3.47 -7.58
C SER A 52 13.91 -3.24 -6.07
N ASP A 53 15.11 -3.05 -5.53
CA ASP A 53 15.30 -2.52 -4.19
C ASP A 53 15.25 -1.00 -4.23
N LEU A 54 14.29 -0.41 -3.53
CA LEU A 54 14.05 1.02 -3.55
C LEU A 54 14.67 1.70 -2.34
N SER A 55 15.21 2.90 -2.55
CA SER A 55 15.53 3.80 -1.42
C SER A 55 14.29 4.61 -1.10
N TYR A 56 14.07 4.93 0.17
CA TYR A 56 13.01 5.85 0.56
C TYR A 56 13.31 7.26 0.05
N GLY A 57 12.31 7.87 -0.59
CA GLY A 57 12.41 9.21 -1.17
C GLY A 57 11.05 9.75 -1.57
N TRP A 58 11.04 10.68 -2.52
CA TRP A 58 9.83 11.29 -3.07
C TRP A 58 9.45 10.63 -4.40
N ASP A 59 8.27 10.94 -4.93
CA ASP A 59 7.82 10.48 -6.25
C ASP A 59 8.72 10.97 -7.39
N ALA A 60 9.41 12.09 -7.19
CA ALA A 60 10.45 12.60 -8.08
C ALA A 60 11.68 11.66 -8.17
N ASP A 61 11.97 10.88 -7.13
CA ASP A 61 13.15 10.00 -7.02
C ASP A 61 12.91 8.59 -7.60
N ARG A 62 11.79 8.40 -8.31
CA ARG A 62 11.42 7.13 -8.94
C ARG A 62 12.49 6.63 -9.90
N LYS A 63 12.64 5.31 -9.97
CA LYS A 63 13.62 4.62 -10.83
C LYS A 63 12.93 3.66 -11.78
N PRO A 64 13.35 3.56 -13.04
CA PRO A 64 12.90 2.50 -13.94
C PRO A 64 13.13 1.12 -13.34
N ILE A 65 12.13 0.24 -13.40
CA ILE A 65 12.23 -1.16 -12.93
C ILE A 65 12.02 -2.19 -14.05
N GLY A 66 11.58 -1.76 -15.22
CA GLY A 66 11.31 -2.61 -16.38
C GLY A 66 10.13 -2.11 -17.19
N ALA A 67 10.05 -2.53 -18.46
CA ALA A 67 9.05 -2.10 -19.42
C ALA A 67 8.85 -0.57 -19.41
N ASN A 68 7.62 -0.10 -19.22
CA ASN A 68 7.26 1.31 -19.12
C ASN A 68 7.05 1.76 -17.66
N ILE A 69 7.69 1.10 -16.69
CA ILE A 69 7.39 1.29 -15.26
C ILE A 69 8.59 1.90 -14.52
N ALA A 70 8.36 3.03 -13.86
CA ALA A 70 9.25 3.57 -12.85
C ALA A 70 8.62 3.48 -11.46
N ALA A 71 9.36 3.00 -10.46
CA ALA A 71 8.86 2.78 -9.10
C ALA A 71 9.57 3.66 -8.06
N TYR A 72 8.88 3.96 -6.96
CA TYR A 72 9.44 4.63 -5.79
C TYR A 72 8.83 4.09 -4.49
N ALA A 73 9.58 4.21 -3.40
CA ALA A 73 9.11 3.99 -2.04
C ALA A 73 9.16 5.32 -1.28
N ALA A 74 8.07 5.68 -0.63
CA ALA A 74 7.98 6.88 0.20
C ALA A 74 7.46 6.51 1.59
N ALA A 75 7.98 7.19 2.60
CA ALA A 75 7.57 7.04 3.98
C ALA A 75 7.14 8.40 4.56
N GLY A 76 6.10 8.38 5.37
CA GLY A 76 5.62 9.54 6.11
C GLY A 76 4.39 10.22 5.49
N GLY A 77 4.01 11.34 6.12
CA GLY A 77 2.86 12.14 5.71
C GLY A 77 1.52 11.65 6.25
N THR A 78 0.46 12.16 5.62
CA THR A 78 -0.93 11.75 5.89
C THR A 78 -1.42 10.89 4.74
N ARG A 79 -2.29 9.90 5.01
CA ARG A 79 -2.83 8.98 4.00
C ARG A 79 -3.36 9.80 2.82
N LEU A 80 -2.88 9.52 1.62
CA LEU A 80 -3.27 10.16 0.36
C LEU A 80 -3.20 11.71 0.29
N LEU A 81 -2.39 12.38 1.13
CA LEU A 81 -2.47 13.85 1.30
C LEU A 81 -3.82 14.33 1.88
N LYS A 82 -4.61 13.39 2.42
CA LYS A 82 -5.98 13.58 2.93
C LYS A 82 -6.04 13.68 4.45
N GLY A 83 -4.94 13.78 5.17
CA GLY A 83 -5.00 14.02 6.63
C GLY A 83 -5.62 12.88 7.44
N ALA A 84 -5.71 11.66 6.89
CA ALA A 84 -6.52 10.58 7.44
C ALA A 84 -5.69 9.48 8.13
N THR A 85 -4.62 9.86 8.84
CA THR A 85 -3.71 8.92 9.52
C THR A 85 -3.80 9.11 11.03
N HIS A 86 -3.54 8.05 11.79
CA HIS A 86 -3.30 8.11 13.21
C HIS A 86 -2.08 8.99 13.51
N PRO A 87 -2.12 9.87 14.54
CA PRO A 87 -1.05 10.83 14.82
C PRO A 87 0.29 10.19 15.23
N LYS A 88 0.26 8.93 15.71
CA LYS A 88 1.47 8.15 16.03
C LYS A 88 1.89 7.19 14.92
N GLY A 89 1.12 7.12 13.83
CA GLY A 89 1.37 6.20 12.73
C GLY A 89 2.31 6.77 11.68
N ALA A 90 2.78 5.89 10.80
CA ALA A 90 3.49 6.23 9.58
C ALA A 90 2.73 5.63 8.39
N VAL A 91 2.75 6.33 7.26
CA VAL A 91 2.22 5.79 5.99
C VAL A 91 3.41 5.34 5.15
N MET A 92 3.34 4.12 4.65
CA MET A 92 4.27 3.61 3.65
C MET A 92 3.57 3.60 2.31
N ARG A 93 4.20 4.15 1.28
CA ARG A 93 3.66 4.26 -0.07
C ARG A 93 4.64 3.68 -1.08
N PHE A 94 4.13 2.83 -1.97
CA PHE A 94 4.87 2.23 -3.08
C PHE A 94 4.15 2.58 -4.36
N GLY A 95 4.77 3.42 -5.18
CA GLY A 95 4.14 3.95 -6.37
C GLY A 95 4.87 3.63 -7.65
N PHE A 96 4.09 3.64 -8.73
CA PHE A 96 4.47 3.21 -10.06
C PHE A 96 3.98 4.26 -11.05
N TYR A 97 4.89 4.78 -11.87
CA TYR A 97 4.63 5.75 -12.92
C TYR A 97 4.91 5.14 -14.27
N LYS A 98 4.16 5.58 -15.27
CA LYS A 98 4.56 5.41 -16.66
C LYS A 98 5.84 6.22 -16.91
N ILE A 99 6.82 5.62 -17.56
CA ILE A 99 7.99 6.34 -18.05
C ILE A 99 7.57 7.22 -19.22
N GLU A 100 6.79 6.64 -20.13
CA GLU A 100 6.15 7.29 -21.28
C GLU A 100 4.63 7.20 -21.12
N GLU A 101 3.97 8.35 -20.99
CA GLU A 101 2.52 8.44 -20.72
C GLU A 101 1.66 7.77 -21.81
N GLY A 102 2.10 7.84 -23.06
CA GLY A 102 1.40 7.26 -24.21
C GLY A 102 1.52 5.73 -24.35
N LEU A 103 2.38 5.09 -23.56
CA LEU A 103 2.54 3.64 -23.55
C LEU A 103 1.74 3.01 -22.40
N LEU A 104 1.49 1.70 -22.49
CA LEU A 104 0.80 0.96 -21.44
C LEU A 104 1.72 0.73 -20.23
N PHE A 105 1.15 0.58 -19.03
CA PHE A 105 1.85 0.02 -17.86
C PHE A 105 2.16 -1.45 -18.08
N PHE A 106 1.14 -2.18 -18.56
CA PHE A 106 1.17 -3.63 -18.70
C PHE A 106 0.89 -3.99 -20.15
N ASP A 107 1.80 -4.71 -20.76
CA ASP A 107 1.63 -5.27 -22.10
C ASP A 107 0.97 -6.64 -22.03
N GLN A 108 0.36 -7.04 -23.15
CA GLN A 108 -0.25 -8.36 -23.32
C GLN A 108 -1.27 -8.76 -22.25
N VAL A 109 -1.98 -7.80 -21.68
CA VAL A 109 -2.94 -8.05 -20.60
C VAL A 109 -4.35 -8.29 -21.11
N GLU A 110 -5.00 -9.30 -20.55
CA GLU A 110 -6.41 -9.59 -20.78
C GLU A 110 -7.28 -8.98 -19.67
N SER A 111 -8.60 -8.95 -19.90
CA SER A 111 -9.56 -8.36 -18.94
C SER A 111 -9.54 -9.03 -17.56
N HIS A 112 -9.17 -10.31 -17.51
CA HIS A 112 -9.13 -11.12 -16.30
C HIS A 112 -7.71 -11.24 -15.70
N THR A 113 -6.71 -10.60 -16.30
CA THR A 113 -5.35 -10.58 -15.76
C THR A 113 -5.35 -9.96 -14.37
N VAL A 114 -4.54 -10.52 -13.48
CA VAL A 114 -4.31 -9.98 -12.14
C VAL A 114 -2.91 -9.44 -12.08
N ILE A 115 -2.79 -8.19 -11.64
CA ILE A 115 -1.51 -7.55 -11.34
C ILE A 115 -1.15 -7.87 -9.90
N ASP A 116 -0.05 -8.57 -9.70
CA ASP A 116 0.50 -8.94 -8.39
C ASP A 116 1.61 -7.95 -8.01
N VAL A 117 1.45 -7.28 -6.87
CA VAL A 117 2.46 -6.37 -6.31
C VAL A 117 2.86 -6.90 -4.94
N GLN A 118 4.16 -7.13 -4.75
CA GLN A 118 4.74 -7.54 -3.48
C GLN A 118 5.75 -6.51 -3.04
N VAL A 119 5.71 -6.19 -1.76
CA VAL A 119 6.65 -5.31 -1.12
C VAL A 119 7.15 -6.01 0.14
N THR A 120 8.45 -6.17 0.26
CA THR A 120 9.06 -6.85 1.41
C THR A 120 10.21 -6.00 1.97
N GLY A 121 10.66 -6.33 3.19
CA GLY A 121 11.81 -5.67 3.79
C GLY A 121 11.55 -4.25 4.32
N ILE A 122 10.29 -3.87 4.52
CA ILE A 122 9.96 -2.59 5.17
C ILE A 122 10.38 -2.67 6.64
N ARG A 123 11.25 -1.78 7.11
CA ARG A 123 11.65 -1.73 8.51
C ARG A 123 11.36 -0.36 9.11
N MET A 124 11.00 -0.38 10.40
CA MET A 124 10.77 0.81 11.20
C MET A 124 11.82 0.88 12.30
N ASN A 125 12.07 2.09 12.83
CA ASN A 125 13.02 2.35 13.91
C ASN A 125 12.63 1.71 15.27
N GLN A 126 11.47 1.07 15.35
CA GLN A 126 10.94 0.35 16.51
C GLN A 126 9.93 -0.72 16.06
N SER A 127 9.57 -1.65 16.95
CA SER A 127 8.53 -2.65 16.65
C SER A 127 7.23 -1.99 16.22
N ALA A 128 6.69 -2.45 15.09
CA ALA A 128 5.55 -1.82 14.45
C ALA A 128 4.62 -2.88 13.84
N VAL A 129 3.34 -2.54 13.71
CA VAL A 129 2.29 -3.41 13.21
C VAL A 129 1.60 -2.72 12.02
N PRO A 130 1.54 -3.35 10.85
CA PRO A 130 0.80 -2.81 9.72
C PRO A 130 -0.71 -2.94 9.96
N LEU A 131 -1.48 -1.93 9.55
CA LEU A 131 -2.93 -1.95 9.60
C LEU A 131 -3.50 -2.37 8.25
N THR A 132 -3.65 -3.66 8.01
CA THR A 132 -4.11 -4.22 6.71
C THR A 132 -5.39 -3.57 6.18
N ARG A 133 -6.37 -3.28 7.04
CA ARG A 133 -7.63 -2.62 6.66
C ARG A 133 -7.44 -1.24 6.01
N THR A 134 -6.30 -0.58 6.26
CA THR A 134 -5.96 0.74 5.71
C THR A 134 -5.29 0.67 4.35
N ILE A 135 -5.01 -0.54 3.83
CA ILE A 135 -4.42 -0.65 2.51
C ILE A 135 -5.37 -0.05 1.47
N VAL A 136 -4.83 0.85 0.66
CA VAL A 136 -5.52 1.46 -0.47
C VAL A 136 -4.62 1.42 -1.69
N GLN A 137 -5.21 1.13 -2.84
CA GLN A 137 -4.66 1.47 -4.14
C GLN A 137 -5.24 2.82 -4.58
N HIS A 138 -4.39 3.79 -4.87
CA HIS A 138 -4.75 5.06 -5.46
C HIS A 138 -4.26 5.13 -6.91
N LEU A 139 -5.19 5.39 -7.82
CA LEU A 139 -4.98 5.53 -9.26
C LEU A 139 -5.12 7.00 -9.63
N LYS A 140 -4.15 7.53 -10.38
CA LYS A 140 -4.15 8.88 -10.92
C LYS A 140 -4.19 8.84 -12.44
N PHE A 141 -5.17 9.51 -13.02
CA PHE A 141 -5.38 9.57 -14.47
C PHE A 141 -4.96 10.92 -15.04
N SER A 142 -4.49 10.92 -16.29
CA SER A 142 -4.18 12.17 -16.97
C SER A 142 -5.46 12.88 -17.40
N ARG A 143 -5.44 14.21 -17.33
CA ARG A 143 -6.60 15.03 -17.69
C ARG A 143 -6.94 14.92 -19.18
N ASP A 144 -5.93 14.74 -20.02
CA ASP A 144 -6.11 14.59 -21.46
C ASP A 144 -6.79 13.27 -21.80
N SER A 145 -6.39 12.17 -21.15
CA SER A 145 -7.06 10.87 -21.36
C SER A 145 -8.48 10.86 -20.80
N LEU A 146 -8.74 11.52 -19.66
CA LEU A 146 -10.10 11.73 -19.15
C LEU A 146 -10.96 12.50 -20.16
N LYS A 147 -10.43 13.60 -20.71
CA LYS A 147 -11.12 14.42 -21.71
C LYS A 147 -11.41 13.62 -22.98
N ALA A 148 -10.46 12.83 -23.47
CA ALA A 148 -10.64 11.96 -24.63
C ALA A 148 -11.78 10.94 -24.41
N CYS A 149 -11.93 10.43 -23.18
CA CYS A 149 -12.99 9.51 -22.80
C CYS A 149 -14.29 10.19 -22.34
N ARG A 150 -14.39 11.53 -22.43
CA ARG A 150 -15.54 12.33 -21.95
C ARG A 150 -15.83 12.14 -20.46
N VAL A 151 -14.82 11.82 -19.67
CA VAL A 151 -14.89 11.78 -18.20
C VAL A 151 -14.57 13.17 -17.65
N PRO A 152 -15.31 13.68 -16.65
CA PRO A 152 -15.02 14.98 -16.05
C PRO A 152 -13.60 15.08 -15.49
N SER A 153 -12.98 16.25 -15.65
CA SER A 153 -11.56 16.50 -15.32
C SER A 153 -11.24 16.46 -13.82
N ASP A 154 -12.28 16.51 -12.98
CA ASP A 154 -12.16 16.36 -11.52
C ASP A 154 -12.09 14.88 -11.09
N ALA A 155 -12.34 13.93 -11.99
CA ALA A 155 -12.25 12.49 -11.78
C ALA A 155 -10.82 11.94 -12.01
N TRP A 156 -9.81 12.71 -11.65
CA TRP A 156 -8.40 12.35 -11.88
C TRP A 156 -7.81 11.46 -10.79
N ASN A 157 -8.55 11.18 -9.72
CA ASN A 157 -8.19 10.25 -8.66
C ASN A 157 -9.27 9.17 -8.52
N LEU A 158 -8.83 7.94 -8.26
CA LEU A 158 -9.70 6.82 -7.94
C LEU A 158 -9.04 5.93 -6.88
N PHE A 159 -9.82 5.49 -5.90
CA PHE A 159 -9.34 4.71 -4.76
C PHE A 159 -10.02 3.33 -4.72
N ASN A 160 -9.24 2.27 -4.56
CA ASN A 160 -9.73 0.93 -4.25
C ASN A 160 -9.24 0.57 -2.84
N THR A 161 -10.13 0.21 -1.91
CA THR A 161 -9.75 -0.03 -0.49
C THR A 161 -9.93 -1.50 -0.11
N VAL A 162 -9.23 -1.93 0.92
CA VAL A 162 -9.48 -3.22 1.58
C VAL A 162 -10.76 -3.16 2.42
N ASP A 163 -10.87 -2.18 3.32
CA ASP A 163 -12.04 -2.05 4.18
C ASP A 163 -13.22 -1.42 3.41
N PRO A 164 -14.38 -2.09 3.31
CA PRO A 164 -15.59 -1.52 2.70
C PRO A 164 -16.11 -0.27 3.42
N GLY A 165 -15.78 -0.10 4.70
CA GLY A 165 -16.10 1.08 5.51
C GLY A 165 -15.07 2.21 5.41
N GLU A 166 -13.97 2.04 4.66
CA GLU A 166 -12.95 3.07 4.52
C GLU A 166 -13.48 4.26 3.71
N THR A 167 -13.51 5.42 4.35
CA THR A 167 -13.89 6.70 3.73
C THR A 167 -12.80 7.76 3.83
N MET A 168 -11.67 7.43 4.44
CA MET A 168 -10.57 8.35 4.76
C MET A 168 -11.07 9.61 5.45
N LYS A 169 -11.87 9.42 6.50
CA LYS A 169 -12.55 10.50 7.24
C LYS A 169 -13.46 11.33 6.32
N GLY A 170 -14.25 10.65 5.50
CA GLY A 170 -15.20 11.26 4.55
C GLY A 170 -14.56 11.96 3.33
N ARG A 171 -13.27 11.73 3.05
CA ARG A 171 -12.55 12.39 1.94
C ARG A 171 -12.59 11.65 0.61
N ILE A 172 -13.13 10.42 0.60
CA ILE A 172 -13.44 9.64 -0.59
C ILE A 172 -14.92 9.23 -0.58
N ARG A 173 -15.50 9.02 -1.75
CA ARG A 173 -16.93 8.82 -1.99
C ARG A 173 -17.15 7.59 -2.88
N ALA A 174 -17.88 6.62 -2.32
CA ALA A 174 -18.26 5.41 -3.03
C ALA A 174 -18.99 5.73 -4.34
N GLY A 175 -18.60 5.03 -5.42
CA GLY A 175 -19.21 5.19 -6.74
C GLY A 175 -18.79 6.46 -7.49
N TYR A 176 -18.06 7.38 -6.86
CA TYR A 176 -17.56 8.60 -7.49
C TYR A 176 -16.05 8.54 -7.72
N ASP A 177 -15.28 8.61 -6.64
CA ASP A 177 -13.82 8.57 -6.63
C ASP A 177 -13.31 7.37 -5.83
N ALA A 178 -14.18 6.48 -5.34
CA ALA A 178 -13.77 5.25 -4.65
C ALA A 178 -14.62 4.02 -4.97
N ARG A 179 -13.97 2.85 -4.84
CA ARG A 179 -14.54 1.51 -4.75
C ARG A 179 -14.20 0.90 -3.39
N PRO A 180 -15.00 1.19 -2.35
CA PRO A 180 -14.76 0.61 -1.04
C PRO A 180 -14.85 -0.92 -1.08
N GLY A 181 -13.89 -1.62 -0.46
CA GLY A 181 -13.88 -3.09 -0.38
C GLY A 181 -13.41 -3.79 -1.66
N ALA A 182 -13.01 -3.06 -2.71
CA ALA A 182 -12.56 -3.69 -3.96
C ALA A 182 -11.28 -4.53 -3.84
N LEU A 183 -10.59 -4.49 -2.69
CA LEU A 183 -9.38 -5.26 -2.38
C LEU A 183 -9.55 -6.23 -1.18
N ASP A 184 -10.79 -6.58 -0.83
CA ASP A 184 -11.11 -7.38 0.37
C ASP A 184 -10.99 -8.91 0.21
N GLY A 185 -10.68 -9.39 -1.00
CA GLY A 185 -10.53 -10.81 -1.31
C GLY A 185 -11.82 -11.57 -1.63
N GLN A 186 -12.97 -10.89 -1.75
CA GLN A 186 -14.21 -11.52 -2.20
C GLN A 186 -14.15 -11.94 -3.68
N GLU A 187 -15.10 -12.75 -4.13
CA GLU A 187 -15.19 -13.19 -5.52
C GLU A 187 -15.31 -12.00 -6.47
N GLY A 188 -14.43 -11.94 -7.47
CA GLY A 188 -14.36 -10.84 -8.44
C GLY A 188 -13.66 -9.57 -7.92
N HIS A 189 -13.22 -9.54 -6.66
CA HIS A 189 -12.42 -8.46 -6.08
C HIS A 189 -10.92 -8.75 -6.15
N GLY A 190 -10.11 -7.72 -5.93
CA GLY A 190 -8.70 -7.91 -5.58
C GLY A 190 -8.54 -8.32 -4.12
N SER A 191 -7.30 -8.58 -3.72
CA SER A 191 -6.95 -8.89 -2.34
C SER A 191 -5.72 -8.11 -1.92
N ALA A 192 -5.69 -7.56 -0.72
CA ALA A 192 -4.47 -6.99 -0.15
C ALA A 192 -4.29 -7.39 1.31
N TRP A 193 -3.07 -7.73 1.68
CA TRP A 193 -2.73 -8.07 3.05
C TRP A 193 -1.31 -7.63 3.40
N SER A 194 -1.01 -7.61 4.70
CA SER A 194 0.31 -7.28 5.22
C SER A 194 0.58 -8.05 6.50
N GLN A 195 1.85 -8.27 6.80
CA GLN A 195 2.26 -8.99 8.00
C GLN A 195 3.63 -8.52 8.50
N VAL A 196 3.92 -8.79 9.76
CA VAL A 196 5.26 -8.67 10.33
C VAL A 196 5.97 -10.01 10.15
N GLU A 197 7.14 -9.98 9.54
CA GLU A 197 7.98 -11.15 9.29
C GLU A 197 8.79 -11.55 10.54
N PRO A 198 9.34 -12.79 10.59
CA PRO A 198 10.14 -13.25 11.73
C PRO A 198 11.36 -12.38 12.06
N ASP A 199 11.91 -11.67 11.08
CA ASP A 199 13.07 -10.78 11.22
C ASP A 199 12.69 -9.34 11.66
N GLY A 200 11.40 -9.10 11.90
CA GLY A 200 10.82 -7.81 12.28
C GLY A 200 10.56 -6.85 11.12
N SER A 201 10.85 -7.24 9.88
CA SER A 201 10.42 -6.49 8.70
C SER A 201 8.92 -6.66 8.45
N ILE A 202 8.36 -5.81 7.61
CA ILE A 202 6.95 -5.83 7.22
C ILE A 202 6.87 -6.13 5.73
N SER A 203 5.98 -7.05 5.37
CA SER A 203 5.63 -7.36 3.98
C SER A 203 4.20 -6.90 3.69
N MET A 204 3.95 -6.57 2.43
CA MET A 204 2.64 -6.22 1.89
C MET A 204 2.48 -6.88 0.52
N HIS A 205 1.35 -7.56 0.32
CA HIS A 205 1.03 -8.25 -0.91
C HIS A 205 -0.34 -7.78 -1.40
N VAL A 206 -0.42 -7.42 -2.68
CA VAL A 206 -1.63 -6.90 -3.30
C VAL A 206 -1.83 -7.55 -4.65
N ARG A 207 -3.02 -8.11 -4.87
CA ARG A 207 -3.47 -8.69 -6.13
C ARG A 207 -4.63 -7.86 -6.64
N VAL A 208 -4.44 -7.20 -7.78
CA VAL A 208 -5.41 -6.28 -8.36
C VAL A 208 -5.87 -6.80 -9.71
N PRO A 209 -7.15 -7.23 -9.85
CA PRO A 209 -7.74 -7.49 -11.15
C PRO A 209 -7.54 -6.29 -12.06
N TYR A 210 -7.08 -6.52 -13.29
CA TYR A 210 -6.71 -5.47 -14.22
C TYR A 210 -7.87 -4.50 -14.52
N ALA A 211 -9.11 -5.00 -14.46
CA ALA A 211 -10.31 -4.18 -14.56
C ALA A 211 -10.39 -3.06 -13.51
N LEU A 212 -9.77 -3.20 -12.33
CA LEU A 212 -9.77 -2.18 -11.30
C LEU A 212 -8.85 -0.99 -11.60
N PHE A 213 -7.92 -1.11 -12.55
CA PHE A 213 -7.10 0.02 -13.05
C PHE A 213 -7.90 0.97 -13.96
N LYS A 214 -9.08 0.55 -14.43
CA LYS A 214 -9.96 1.39 -15.24
C LYS A 214 -10.63 2.44 -14.38
N HIS A 215 -10.95 3.58 -14.95
CA HIS A 215 -11.74 4.57 -14.25
C HIS A 215 -13.21 4.10 -14.10
N ILE A 216 -13.80 4.22 -12.91
CA ILE A 216 -15.19 3.75 -12.65
C ILE A 216 -16.23 4.47 -13.53
N ARG A 217 -15.92 5.71 -13.90
CA ARG A 217 -16.76 6.57 -14.77
C ARG A 217 -16.44 6.45 -16.26
N ASP A 218 -15.59 5.51 -16.67
CA ASP A 218 -15.36 5.26 -18.11
C ASP A 218 -16.67 4.80 -18.77
N PRO A 219 -17.25 5.59 -19.69
CA PRO A 219 -18.53 5.26 -20.33
C PRO A 219 -18.42 4.10 -21.32
N TRP A 220 -17.21 3.79 -21.80
CA TRP A 220 -17.00 2.81 -22.86
C TRP A 220 -16.68 1.43 -22.33
N LYS A 221 -16.31 1.28 -21.05
CA LYS A 221 -16.06 -0.02 -20.40
C LYS A 221 -15.27 -1.00 -21.28
N ASN A 222 -14.30 -0.52 -22.06
CA ASN A 222 -13.47 -1.27 -23.04
C ASN A 222 -14.21 -1.87 -24.25
N SER A 223 -15.47 -1.54 -24.51
CA SER A 223 -16.19 -2.03 -25.68
C SER A 223 -15.72 -1.38 -26.99
N VAL A 224 -14.96 -0.28 -26.90
CA VAL A 224 -14.38 0.41 -28.04
C VAL A 224 -12.86 0.20 -28.02
N PRO A 225 -12.26 -0.37 -29.09
CA PRO A 225 -10.82 -0.52 -29.19
C PRO A 225 -10.10 0.82 -28.99
N GLY A 226 -9.05 0.83 -28.15
CA GLY A 226 -8.25 2.03 -27.86
C GLY A 226 -8.85 3.00 -26.83
N THR A 227 -10.00 2.71 -26.22
CA THR A 227 -10.58 3.56 -25.14
C THR A 227 -10.23 3.08 -23.74
N PHE A 228 -9.32 2.11 -23.63
CA PHE A 228 -8.90 1.60 -22.35
C PHE A 228 -8.01 2.63 -21.63
N LEU A 229 -8.48 3.08 -20.47
CA LEU A 229 -7.88 4.16 -19.71
C LEU A 229 -7.09 3.59 -18.52
N GLU A 230 -5.79 3.42 -18.69
CA GLU A 230 -4.89 3.21 -17.56
C GLU A 230 -4.61 4.51 -16.82
N PRO A 231 -4.29 4.44 -15.52
CA PRO A 231 -3.69 5.58 -14.85
C PRO A 231 -2.36 5.96 -15.50
N MET A 232 -1.92 7.19 -15.26
CA MET A 232 -0.52 7.61 -15.51
C MET A 232 0.39 7.25 -14.32
N HIS A 233 -0.23 7.06 -13.16
CA HIS A 233 0.42 6.77 -11.89
C HIS A 233 -0.53 5.97 -11.01
N PHE A 234 -0.04 4.97 -10.33
CA PHE A 234 -0.75 4.40 -9.20
C PHE A 234 0.20 4.16 -8.03
N HIS A 235 -0.35 4.08 -6.82
CA HIS A 235 0.39 3.60 -5.68
C HIS A 235 -0.48 2.78 -4.75
N ILE A 236 0.19 1.96 -3.97
CA ILE A 236 -0.39 1.23 -2.86
C ILE A 236 0.20 1.84 -1.60
N GLU A 237 -0.65 2.16 -0.63
CA GLU A 237 -0.18 2.62 0.66
C GLU A 237 -0.85 1.89 1.81
N ILE A 238 -0.13 1.82 2.93
CA ILE A 238 -0.55 1.20 4.17
C ILE A 238 -0.15 2.07 5.36
N GLU A 239 -1.01 2.12 6.36
CA GLU A 239 -0.68 2.70 7.66
C GLU A 239 -0.02 1.67 8.58
N ILE A 240 1.03 2.10 9.26
CA ILE A 240 1.79 1.30 10.22
C ILE A 240 1.79 2.04 11.56
N LEU A 241 1.53 1.31 12.64
CA LEU A 241 1.55 1.85 14.00
C LEU A 241 2.68 1.24 14.85
N PRO A 242 3.18 1.93 15.87
CA PRO A 242 4.02 1.29 16.88
C PRO A 242 3.26 0.14 17.54
N GLN A 243 3.98 -0.92 17.90
CA GLN A 243 3.38 -2.04 18.63
C GLN A 243 2.77 -1.54 19.95
N GLY A 244 1.51 -1.93 20.21
CA GLY A 244 0.76 -1.53 21.41
C GLY A 244 -0.03 -0.23 21.29
N VAL A 245 0.04 0.46 20.13
CA VAL A 245 -0.85 1.60 19.85
C VAL A 245 -2.14 1.07 19.23
N GLU A 246 -3.28 1.43 19.82
CA GLU A 246 -4.60 1.08 19.29
C GLU A 246 -4.90 1.82 17.99
N PRO A 247 -5.46 1.15 16.97
CA PRO A 247 -5.94 1.83 15.77
C PRO A 247 -7.08 2.80 16.09
N GLU A 248 -7.14 3.93 15.39
CA GLU A 248 -8.32 4.82 15.46
C GLU A 248 -9.54 4.04 14.97
N GLN A 249 -10.62 3.99 15.76
CA GLN A 249 -11.85 3.38 15.30
C GLN A 249 -12.39 4.16 14.10
N PRO A 250 -12.95 3.48 13.08
CA PRO A 250 -13.63 4.18 12.00
C PRO A 250 -14.74 5.04 12.63
N SER A 251 -14.71 6.34 12.36
CA SER A 251 -15.82 7.21 12.72
C SER A 251 -17.08 6.68 12.03
N LEU A 252 -18.09 6.30 12.82
CA LEU A 252 -19.40 5.99 12.26
C LEU A 252 -19.84 7.19 11.41
N PRO A 253 -20.48 6.97 10.24
CA PRO A 253 -21.04 8.06 9.49
C PRO A 253 -21.96 8.85 10.42
N SER A 254 -21.72 10.15 10.55
CA SER A 254 -22.67 11.04 11.23
C SER A 254 -23.93 11.08 10.37
N ASP A 255 -25.03 10.58 10.92
CA ASP A 255 -26.37 10.66 10.32
C ASP A 255 -26.76 12.10 9.94
#